data_AF-A0A1G2ES70-F1
#
_entry.id   AF-A0A1G2ES70-F1
#
_cell.length_a   1.000
_cell.length_b   1.000
_cell.length_c   1.000
_cell.angle_alpha   90.00
_cell.angle_beta   90.00
_cell.angle_gamma   90.00
#
_symmetry.space_group_name_H-M   'P 1'
#
loop_
_entity.id
_entity.type
_entity.pdbx_description
1 polymer ?
#
loop_
_entity_poly.entity_id
_entity_poly.type
_entity_poly.pdbx_seq_one_letter_code
_entity_poly.pdbx_strand_id
1 'polypeptide(L)'
;MKDTKRIFVSVVIILIILAGFLLLAWKFDWQSPYEKGLKEKGNQIVLKVESFREENGRLPDNLRELGLSESEEGPLFYNKPKDGMNYTVSFPGSTLGESTYYDSKDKLWHDF
;
A
#
# COMPACT_ATOMS: atom_id res chain seq x y z
N MET A 1 -50.98 0.79 22.50
CA MET A 1 -49.97 -0.24 22.84
C MET A 1 -49.48 -1.07 21.66
N LYS A 2 -50.34 -1.47 20.70
CA LYS A 2 -49.92 -2.30 19.54
C LYS A 2 -48.99 -1.55 18.58
N ASP A 3 -49.26 -0.28 18.34
CA ASP A 3 -48.47 0.55 17.40
C ASP A 3 -47.10 0.95 17.96
N THR A 4 -47.01 1.25 19.26
CA THR A 4 -45.74 1.50 19.97
C THR A 4 -44.78 0.31 19.86
N LYS A 5 -45.28 -0.93 19.96
CA LYS A 5 -44.47 -2.14 19.79
C LYS A 5 -43.98 -2.33 18.35
N ARG A 6 -44.80 -1.98 17.35
CA ARG A 6 -44.39 -2.05 15.93
C ARG A 6 -43.31 -1.03 15.61
N ILE A 7 -43.45 0.20 16.09
CA ILE A 7 -42.44 1.27 15.95
C ILE A 7 -41.12 0.83 16.61
N PHE A 8 -41.18 0.28 17.83
CA PHE A 8 -40.00 -0.19 18.53
C PHE A 8 -39.26 -1.30 17.75
N VAL A 9 -39.99 -2.29 17.21
CA VAL A 9 -39.39 -3.35 16.38
C VAL A 9 -38.75 -2.78 15.12
N SER A 10 -39.42 -1.85 14.43
CA SER A 10 -38.86 -1.20 13.24
C SER A 10 -37.58 -0.42 13.56
N VAL A 11 -37.54 0.31 14.68
CA VAL A 11 -36.34 1.04 15.13
C VAL A 11 -35.19 0.07 15.42
N VAL A 12 -35.45 -1.04 16.11
CA VAL A 12 -34.42 -2.06 16.40
C VAL A 12 -33.86 -2.67 15.10
N ILE A 13 -34.72 -2.98 14.13
CA ILE A 13 -34.27 -3.51 12.82
C ILE A 13 -33.40 -2.49 12.09
N ILE A 14 -33.80 -1.22 12.07
CA ILE A 14 -33.02 -0.14 11.46
C ILE A 14 -31.65 -0.02 12.14
N LEU A 15 -31.59 -0.08 13.48
CA LEU A 15 -30.33 -0.04 14.21
C LEU A 15 -29.42 -1.23 13.90
N ILE A 16 -29.97 -2.44 13.75
CA ILE A 16 -29.20 -3.63 13.35
C ILE A 16 -28.64 -3.48 11.93
N ILE A 17 -29.44 -2.96 10.99
CA ILE A 17 -28.99 -2.70 9.62
C ILE A 17 -27.90 -1.63 9.62
N LEU A 18 -28.07 -0.55 10.39
CA LEU A 18 -27.09 0.52 10.49
C LEU A 18 -25.77 0.02 11.09
N ALA A 19 -25.84 -0.78 12.16
CA ALA A 19 -24.67 -1.42 12.77
C ALA A 19 -23.97 -2.37 11.79
N GLY A 20 -24.74 -3.18 11.05
CA GLY A 20 -24.21 -4.05 10.00
C GLY A 20 -23.50 -3.26 8.90
N PHE A 21 -24.09 -2.16 8.44
CA PHE A 21 -23.48 -1.27 7.45
C PHE A 21 -22.18 -0.63 7.96
N LEU A 22 -22.13 -0.18 9.21
CA LEU A 22 -20.92 0.38 9.81
C LEU A 22 -19.80 -0.65 9.93
N LEU A 23 -20.12 -1.91 10.29
CA LEU A 23 -19.14 -3.00 10.32
C LEU A 23 -18.57 -3.31 8.93
N LEU A 24 -19.40 -3.26 7.89
CA LEU A 24 -18.95 -3.44 6.50
C LEU A 24 -18.09 -2.27 6.03
N ALA A 25 -18.48 -1.04 6.36
CA ALA A 25 -17.71 0.15 6.02
C ALA A 25 -16.33 0.18 6.69
N TRP A 26 -16.21 -0.31 7.94
CA TRP A 26 -14.91 -0.45 8.62
C TRP A 26 -13.97 -1.48 7.98
N LYS A 27 -14.50 -2.44 7.22
CA LYS A 27 -13.70 -3.41 6.46
C LYS A 27 -13.40 -2.96 5.04
N PHE A 28 -13.98 -1.83 4.61
CA PHE A 28 -13.74 -1.28 3.29
C PHE A 28 -12.40 -0.55 3.29
N ASP A 29 -11.41 -1.16 2.64
CA ASP A 29 -10.09 -0.57 2.47
C ASP A 29 -10.21 0.69 1.60
N TRP A 30 -10.03 1.86 2.21
CA TRP A 30 -10.21 3.17 1.57
C TRP A 30 -8.99 3.59 0.75
N GLN A 31 -8.10 2.65 0.41
CA GLN A 31 -6.94 2.94 -0.42
C GLN A 31 -7.36 3.49 -1.78
N SER A 32 -6.76 4.63 -2.12
CA SER A 32 -6.96 5.25 -3.43
C SER A 32 -6.53 4.29 -4.53
N PRO A 33 -7.28 4.17 -5.66
CA PRO A 33 -6.85 3.41 -6.82
C PRO A 33 -5.46 3.79 -7.32
N TYR A 34 -5.04 5.05 -7.09
CA TYR A 34 -3.71 5.55 -7.39
C TYR A 34 -2.62 4.84 -6.58
N GLU A 35 -2.73 4.83 -5.25
CA GLU A 35 -1.76 4.21 -4.34
C GLU A 35 -1.68 2.70 -4.56
N LYS A 36 -2.83 2.06 -4.80
CA LYS A 36 -2.87 0.64 -5.13
C LYS A 36 -2.08 0.33 -6.41
N GLY A 37 -2.22 1.17 -7.44
CA GLY A 37 -1.48 1.03 -8.69
C GLY A 37 0.04 1.22 -8.51
N LEU A 38 0.45 2.11 -7.61
CA LEU A 38 1.87 2.33 -7.30
C LEU A 38 2.47 1.23 -6.43
N LYS A 39 1.75 0.75 -5.42
CA LYS A 39 2.15 -0.43 -4.63
C LYS A 39 2.33 -1.65 -5.52
N GLU A 40 1.44 -1.89 -6.47
CA GLU A 40 1.57 -3.00 -7.43
C GLU A 40 2.83 -2.84 -8.30
N LYS A 41 3.06 -1.67 -8.89
CA LYS A 41 4.29 -1.39 -9.66
C LYS A 41 5.54 -1.53 -8.78
N GLY A 42 5.48 -1.07 -7.53
CA GLY A 42 6.55 -1.23 -6.55
C GLY A 42 6.84 -2.70 -6.24
N ASN A 43 5.80 -3.53 -6.08
CA ASN A 43 5.96 -4.98 -5.90
C ASN A 43 6.67 -5.64 -7.09
N GLN A 44 6.37 -5.22 -8.32
CA GLN A 44 7.08 -5.70 -9.52
C GLN A 44 8.56 -5.30 -9.51
N ILE A 45 8.90 -4.11 -9.00
CA ILE A 45 10.29 -3.69 -8.80
C ILE A 45 10.97 -4.54 -7.72
N VAL A 46 10.33 -4.72 -6.57
CA VAL A 46 10.82 -5.58 -5.48
C VAL A 46 11.15 -6.97 -6.02
N LEU A 47 10.23 -7.61 -6.76
CA LEU A 47 10.49 -8.93 -7.36
C LEU A 47 11.75 -8.94 -8.24
N LYS A 48 11.94 -7.92 -9.09
CA LYS A 48 13.14 -7.82 -9.94
C LYS A 48 14.42 -7.60 -9.13
N VAL A 49 14.38 -6.76 -8.10
CA VAL A 49 15.52 -6.53 -7.20
C VAL A 49 15.91 -7.83 -6.48
N GLU A 50 14.91 -8.56 -6.00
CA GLU A 50 15.11 -9.83 -5.30
C GLU A 50 15.69 -10.91 -6.21
N SER A 51 15.14 -11.09 -7.42
CA SER A 51 15.70 -12.00 -8.42
C SER A 51 17.14 -11.63 -8.79
N PHE A 52 17.41 -10.33 -9.01
CA PHE A 52 18.76 -9.86 -9.26
C PHE A 52 19.72 -10.22 -8.12
N ARG A 53 19.27 -10.07 -6.87
CA ARG A 53 20.06 -10.43 -5.68
C ARG A 53 20.36 -11.92 -5.61
N GLU A 54 19.39 -12.76 -5.91
CA GLU A 54 19.57 -14.22 -5.94
C GLU A 54 20.57 -14.65 -7.02
N GLU A 55 20.50 -14.02 -8.20
CA GLU A 55 21.36 -14.36 -9.34
C GLU A 55 22.80 -13.82 -9.19
N ASN A 56 22.97 -12.62 -8.64
CA ASN A 56 24.26 -11.90 -8.63
C ASN A 56 24.92 -11.86 -7.24
N GLY A 57 24.23 -12.32 -6.18
CA GLY A 57 24.73 -12.27 -4.81
C GLY A 57 24.84 -10.86 -4.22
N ARG A 58 24.27 -9.84 -4.87
CA ARG A 58 24.28 -8.44 -4.43
C ARG A 58 23.01 -7.72 -4.87
N LEU A 59 22.67 -6.63 -4.18
CA LEU A 59 21.62 -5.73 -4.63
C LEU A 59 22.08 -4.89 -5.85
N PRO A 60 21.17 -4.52 -6.78
CA PRO A 60 21.48 -3.60 -7.86
C PRO A 60 21.87 -2.23 -7.28
N ASP A 61 22.79 -1.52 -7.93
CA ASP A 61 23.16 -0.15 -7.52
C ASP A 61 22.05 0.85 -7.83
N ASN A 62 21.28 0.59 -8.88
CA ASN A 62 20.19 1.42 -9.37
C ASN A 62 19.22 0.56 -10.21
N LEU A 63 18.05 1.10 -10.54
CA LEU A 63 17.06 0.38 -11.32
C LEU A 63 17.49 0.14 -12.78
N ARG A 64 18.51 0.84 -13.29
CA ARG A 64 19.01 0.64 -14.67
C ARG A 64 19.68 -0.71 -14.84
N GLU A 65 20.31 -1.26 -13.80
CA GLU A 65 20.82 -2.64 -13.80
C GLU A 65 19.71 -3.69 -13.96
N LEU A 66 18.47 -3.32 -13.64
CA LEU A 66 17.29 -4.16 -13.85
C LEU A 66 16.61 -3.91 -15.21
N GLY A 67 17.24 -3.12 -16.09
CA GLY A 67 16.67 -2.68 -17.36
C GLY A 67 15.48 -1.73 -17.21
N LEU A 68 15.32 -1.10 -16.04
CA LEU A 68 14.27 -0.12 -15.78
C LEU A 68 14.83 1.30 -15.96
N SER A 69 14.07 2.15 -16.65
CA SER A 69 14.40 3.57 -16.76
C SER A 69 14.08 4.28 -15.44
N GLU A 70 15.10 4.78 -14.75
CA GLU A 70 14.92 5.83 -13.73
C GLU A 70 14.65 7.15 -14.47
N SER A 71 13.38 7.52 -14.61
CA SER A 71 13.04 8.89 -14.96
C SER A 71 12.94 9.71 -13.68
N GLU A 72 13.59 10.87 -13.62
CA GLU A 72 13.46 11.83 -12.51
C GLU A 72 12.00 12.24 -12.23
N GLU A 73 11.11 12.03 -13.21
CA GLU A 73 9.68 12.39 -13.18
C GLU A 73 8.75 11.21 -12.83
N GLY A 74 9.28 10.00 -12.68
CA GLY A 74 8.48 8.78 -12.47
C GLY A 74 8.29 8.49 -10.98
N PRO A 75 7.10 8.11 -10.50
CA PRO A 75 6.77 8.21 -9.09
C PRO A 75 7.51 7.23 -8.18
N LEU A 76 8.28 6.27 -8.72
CA LEU A 76 8.92 5.22 -7.94
C LEU A 76 10.43 5.43 -7.85
N PHE A 77 10.93 5.53 -6.62
CA PHE A 77 12.33 5.78 -6.30
C PHE A 77 12.92 4.58 -5.58
N TYR A 78 14.08 4.13 -6.03
CA TYR A 78 14.86 3.08 -5.38
C TYR A 78 16.04 3.70 -4.65
N ASN A 79 16.27 3.27 -3.41
CA ASN A 79 17.42 3.69 -2.64
C ASN A 79 18.07 2.51 -1.93
N LYS A 80 19.39 2.35 -2.14
CA LYS A 80 20.22 1.36 -1.49
C LYS A 80 21.24 2.06 -0.58
N PRO A 81 21.18 1.85 0.75
CA PRO A 81 22.21 2.36 1.67
C PRO A 81 23.59 1.77 1.38
N LYS A 82 24.63 2.44 1.90
CA LYS A 82 26.03 2.07 1.67
C LYS A 82 26.42 0.68 2.20
N ASP A 83 25.69 0.16 3.18
CA ASP A 83 25.92 -1.19 3.69
C ASP A 83 25.55 -2.27 2.66
N GLY A 84 24.73 -1.93 1.65
CA GLY A 84 24.31 -2.82 0.58
C GLY A 84 23.47 -4.01 1.03
N MET A 85 23.00 -4.02 2.28
CA MET A 85 22.27 -5.15 2.88
C MET A 85 20.77 -5.04 2.65
N ASN A 86 20.26 -3.79 2.60
CA ASN A 86 18.84 -3.49 2.47
C ASN A 86 18.62 -2.45 1.37
N TYR A 87 17.37 -2.23 0.99
CA TYR A 87 16.95 -1.17 0.09
C TYR A 87 15.54 -0.72 0.42
N THR A 88 15.16 0.40 -0.18
CA THR A 88 13.81 0.94 -0.12
C THR A 88 13.29 1.23 -1.51
N VAL A 89 11.98 1.05 -1.70
CA VAL A 89 11.25 1.51 -2.89
C VAL A 89 10.17 2.46 -2.42
N SER A 90 10.14 3.69 -2.90
CA SER A 90 9.21 4.72 -2.40
C SER A 90 8.46 5.44 -3.50
N PHE A 91 7.30 5.98 -3.18
CA PHE A 91 6.54 6.85 -4.05
C PHE A 91 5.81 7.96 -3.27
N PRO A 92 5.55 9.11 -3.89
CA PRO A 92 4.80 10.18 -3.23
C PRO A 92 3.34 9.77 -3.03
N GLY A 93 2.79 10.11 -1.87
CA GLY A 93 1.37 9.91 -1.57
C GLY A 93 0.47 10.84 -2.38
N SER A 94 -0.84 10.76 -2.12
CA SER A 94 -1.82 11.61 -2.81
C SER A 94 -1.80 13.07 -2.33
N THR A 95 -1.33 13.32 -1.10
CA THR A 95 -1.21 14.66 -0.50
C THR A 95 0.25 15.09 -0.38
N LEU A 96 0.49 16.41 -0.42
CA LEU A 96 1.82 16.97 -0.19
C LEU A 96 2.34 16.58 1.21
N GLY A 97 3.53 15.99 1.25
CA GLY A 97 4.18 15.55 2.49
C GLY A 97 3.92 14.08 2.83
N GLU A 98 2.98 13.42 2.15
CA GLU A 98 2.79 11.98 2.28
C GLU A 98 3.76 11.22 1.39
N SER A 99 4.27 10.10 1.89
CA SER A 99 5.03 9.15 1.08
C SER A 99 4.81 7.73 1.55
N THR A 100 4.80 6.80 0.62
CA THR A 100 4.75 5.38 0.92
C THR A 100 6.06 4.74 0.51
N TYR A 101 6.64 3.92 1.36
CA TYR A 101 7.88 3.23 1.08
C TYR A 101 7.84 1.76 1.53
N TYR A 102 8.46 0.91 0.73
CA TYR A 102 8.78 -0.46 1.06
C TYR A 102 10.15 -0.50 1.75
N ASP A 103 10.28 -1.21 2.86
CA ASP A 103 11.56 -1.51 3.51
C ASP A 103 11.88 -3.00 3.34
N SER A 104 13.02 -3.31 2.71
CA SER A 104 13.43 -4.70 2.49
C SER A 104 13.79 -5.44 3.79
N LYS A 105 14.05 -4.70 4.88
CA LYS A 105 14.46 -5.26 6.17
C LYS A 105 13.31 -6.00 6.86
N ASP A 106 12.12 -5.40 6.85
CA ASP A 106 10.90 -6.00 7.42
C ASP A 106 9.94 -6.53 6.34
N LYS A 107 10.21 -6.21 5.07
CA LYS A 107 9.44 -6.60 3.89
C LYS A 107 8.01 -6.06 3.91
N LEU A 108 7.82 -4.86 4.48
CA LEU A 108 6.53 -4.21 4.60
C LEU A 108 6.51 -2.86 3.88
N TRP A 109 5.29 -2.46 3.48
CA TRP A 109 5.00 -1.10 3.04
C TRP A 109 4.61 -0.26 4.25
N HIS A 110 5.19 0.92 4.34
CA HIS A 110 4.97 1.92 5.37
C HIS A 110 4.51 3.22 4.74
N ASP A 111 3.66 3.95 5.45
CA ASP A 111 3.19 5.26 5.07
C ASP A 111 3.79 6.30 6.04
N PHE A 112 4.26 7.42 5.51
CA PHE A 112 4.82 8.56 6.25
C PHE A 112 4.01 9.82 5.96
#